data_AF-A0A401T888-F1
#
_entry.id   AF-A0A401T888-F1
#
_cell.length_a   1.000
_cell.length_b   1.000
_cell.length_c   1.000
_cell.angle_alpha   90.00
_cell.angle_beta   90.00
_cell.angle_gamma   90.00
#
_symmetry.space_group_name_H-M   'P 1'
#
loop_
_entity.id
_entity.type
_entity.pdbx_description
1 polymer ?
#
loop_
_entity_poly.entity_id
_entity_poly.type
_entity_poly.pdbx_seq_one_letter_code
_entity_poly.pdbx_strand_id
1 'polypeptide(L)'
;MWPAKLPGEEAALYDACKAMCLTLSELGVAFDGGKDSLSMAAHVGEEVVKAPGSLVILVYAVCPDITCTVTPDLKNPHGQGQLLYVPVTPGQYRMGGGALAQCYSQLENVCPDMDSPQQLISCFKVTQQLLE
;
A
#
# COMPACT_ATOMS: atom_id res chain seq x y z
N MET A 1 -1.89 13.42 -2.84
CA MET A 1 -2.59 14.05 -3.99
C MET A 1 -4.07 13.89 -3.76
N TRP A 2 -4.82 14.97 -3.70
CA TRP A 2 -6.23 14.94 -3.28
C TRP A 2 -7.04 16.05 -3.96
N PRO A 3 -8.30 15.85 -4.32
CA PRO A 3 -9.20 16.93 -4.74
C PRO A 3 -9.84 17.62 -3.52
N ALA A 4 -9.02 18.12 -2.59
CA ALA A 4 -9.47 18.54 -1.24
C ALA A 4 -10.61 19.57 -1.25
N LYS A 5 -10.65 20.47 -2.24
CA LYS A 5 -11.69 21.52 -2.34
C LYS A 5 -13.09 20.99 -2.69
N LEU A 6 -13.23 19.71 -3.04
CA LEU A 6 -14.54 19.12 -3.36
C LEU A 6 -15.24 18.61 -2.08
N PRO A 7 -16.59 18.57 -2.07
CA PRO A 7 -17.35 18.17 -0.89
C PRO A 7 -16.91 16.80 -0.33
N GLY A 8 -16.59 16.77 0.96
CA GLY A 8 -16.20 15.55 1.69
C GLY A 8 -14.74 15.13 1.57
N GLU A 9 -14.00 15.68 0.60
CA GLU A 9 -12.62 15.25 0.31
C GLU A 9 -11.62 15.72 1.38
N GLU A 10 -11.87 16.85 2.04
CA GLU A 10 -11.03 17.31 3.16
C GLU A 10 -11.10 16.36 4.36
N ALA A 11 -12.30 15.86 4.66
CA ALA A 11 -12.51 14.89 5.74
C ALA A 11 -11.81 13.56 5.41
N ALA A 12 -11.98 13.07 4.18
CA ALA A 12 -11.31 11.86 3.71
C ALA A 12 -9.78 11.99 3.74
N LEU A 13 -9.24 13.16 3.37
CA LEU A 13 -7.81 13.46 3.48
C LEU A 13 -7.35 13.43 4.94
N TYR A 14 -8.10 14.04 5.85
CA TYR A 14 -7.78 14.03 7.28
C TYR A 14 -7.75 12.60 7.83
N ASP A 15 -8.76 11.79 7.51
CA ASP A 15 -8.86 10.40 7.94
C ASP A 15 -7.69 9.56 7.40
N ALA A 16 -7.33 9.75 6.12
CA ALA A 16 -6.18 9.09 5.51
C ALA A 16 -4.86 9.48 6.20
N CYS A 17 -4.65 10.78 6.48
CA CYS A 17 -3.47 11.26 7.21
C CYS A 17 -3.42 10.69 8.63
N LYS A 18 -4.55 10.66 9.34
CA LYS A 18 -4.64 10.09 10.69
C LYS A 18 -4.35 8.59 10.69
N ALA A 19 -4.95 7.84 9.78
CA ALA A 19 -4.73 6.40 9.64
C ALA A 19 -3.26 6.09 9.31
N MET A 20 -2.66 6.86 8.41
CA MET A 20 -1.24 6.76 8.09
C MET A 20 -0.36 7.00 9.32
N CYS A 21 -0.59 8.08 10.08
CA CYS A 21 0.20 8.39 11.27
C CYS A 21 0.13 7.27 12.33
N LEU A 22 -1.08 6.76 12.60
CA LEU A 22 -1.28 5.66 13.55
C LEU A 22 -0.58 4.38 13.07
N THR A 23 -0.78 4.02 11.80
CA THR A 23 -0.15 2.86 11.16
C THR A 23 1.37 2.92 11.24
N LEU A 24 1.99 4.01 10.78
CA LEU A 24 3.45 4.14 10.76
C LEU A 24 4.04 4.14 12.18
N SER A 25 3.33 4.73 13.15
CA SER A 25 3.72 4.67 14.55
C SER A 25 3.73 3.23 15.08
N GLU A 26 2.73 2.41 14.75
CA GLU A 26 2.71 1.01 15.15
C GLU A 26 3.80 0.17 14.47
N LEU A 27 4.10 0.48 13.20
CA LEU A 27 5.18 -0.15 12.45
C LEU A 27 6.58 0.28 12.91
N GLY A 28 6.69 1.34 13.71
CA GLY A 28 7.98 1.92 14.12
C GLY A 28 8.71 2.64 12.98
N VAL A 29 7.97 3.15 12.00
CA VAL A 29 8.49 3.86 10.83
C VAL A 29 8.30 5.37 11.03
N ALA A 30 9.40 6.12 11.00
CA ALA A 30 9.35 7.57 11.06
C ALA A 30 9.04 8.18 9.68
N PHE A 31 8.38 9.34 9.69
CA PHE A 31 8.26 10.22 8.52
C PHE A 31 9.24 11.38 8.69
N ASP A 32 9.95 11.75 7.63
CA ASP A 32 10.95 12.82 7.63
C ASP A 32 10.65 13.94 6.64
N GLY A 33 9.56 13.80 5.87
CA GLY A 33 9.14 14.79 4.89
C GLY A 33 7.92 14.36 4.11
N GLY A 34 7.43 15.27 3.28
CA GLY A 34 6.28 15.01 2.42
C GLY A 34 5.94 16.22 1.57
N LYS A 35 5.03 16.01 0.61
CA LYS A 35 4.48 17.06 -0.24
C LYS A 35 3.03 16.77 -0.53
N ASP A 36 2.23 17.82 -0.65
CA ASP A 36 0.84 17.75 -1.04
C ASP A 36 0.59 18.33 -2.45
N SER A 37 -0.55 17.91 -3.01
CA SER A 37 -1.17 18.50 -4.18
C SER A 37 -2.67 18.35 -3.99
N LEU A 38 -3.38 19.48 -3.82
CA LEU A 38 -4.74 19.53 -3.27
C LEU A 38 -5.82 19.94 -4.28
N SER A 39 -5.47 20.02 -5.57
CA SER A 39 -6.38 20.42 -6.66
C SER A 39 -6.51 19.33 -7.73
N MET A 40 -6.60 18.07 -7.30
CA MET A 40 -6.64 16.90 -8.22
C MET A 40 -8.03 16.68 -8.85
N ALA A 41 -8.59 17.74 -9.43
CA ALA A 41 -9.84 17.72 -10.17
C ALA A 41 -9.73 18.64 -11.39
N ALA A 42 -10.44 18.29 -12.46
CA ALA A 42 -10.46 19.05 -13.70
C ALA A 42 -11.89 19.19 -14.23
N HIS A 43 -12.19 20.32 -14.88
CA HIS A 43 -13.42 20.48 -15.63
C HIS A 43 -13.26 19.90 -17.03
N VAL A 44 -14.21 19.08 -17.45
CA VAL A 44 -14.29 18.49 -18.78
C VAL A 44 -15.67 18.81 -19.36
N GLY A 45 -15.74 19.89 -20.16
CA GLY A 45 -17.03 20.45 -20.56
C GLY A 45 -17.78 21.01 -19.35
N GLU A 46 -19.01 20.54 -19.14
CA GLU A 46 -19.86 20.90 -17.99
C GLU A 46 -19.61 20.00 -16.76
N GLU A 47 -18.84 18.93 -16.91
CA GLU A 47 -18.59 17.96 -15.84
C GLU A 47 -17.31 18.25 -15.05
N VAL A 48 -17.28 17.80 -13.81
CA VAL A 48 -16.08 17.81 -12.95
C VAL A 48 -15.58 16.37 -12.82
N VAL A 49 -14.39 16.11 -13.36
CA VAL A 49 -13.70 14.83 -13.19
C VAL A 49 -12.71 14.97 -12.05
N LYS A 50 -12.87 14.15 -10.99
CA LYS A 50 -11.96 14.12 -9.85
C LYS A 50 -11.08 12.88 -9.87
N ALA A 51 -9.82 13.03 -9.47
CA ALA A 51 -8.95 11.89 -9.20
C ALA A 51 -9.31 11.27 -7.84
N PRO A 52 -9.11 9.95 -7.65
CA PRO A 52 -9.17 9.34 -6.33
C PRO A 52 -8.16 10.00 -5.38
N GLY A 53 -8.53 10.11 -4.10
CA GLY A 53 -7.58 10.43 -3.04
C GLY A 53 -6.41 9.46 -3.08
N SER A 54 -5.19 9.98 -3.21
CA SER A 54 -4.00 9.18 -3.47
C SER A 54 -2.88 9.56 -2.50
N LEU A 55 -2.55 8.63 -1.61
CA LEU A 55 -1.37 8.67 -0.76
C LEU A 55 -0.25 7.86 -1.42
N VAL A 56 0.92 8.48 -1.60
CA VAL A 56 2.12 7.82 -2.14
C VAL A 56 3.16 7.81 -1.06
N ILE A 57 3.62 6.62 -0.67
CA ILE A 57 4.65 6.41 0.35
C ILE A 57 5.94 5.97 -0.35
N LEU A 58 7.01 6.73 -0.14
CA LEU A 58 8.37 6.36 -0.54
C LEU A 58 9.14 5.98 0.72
N VAL A 59 9.80 4.82 0.68
CA VAL A 59 10.55 4.29 1.82
C VAL A 59 12.03 4.21 1.45
N TYR A 60 12.89 4.55 2.40
CA TYR A 60 14.32 4.33 2.32
C TYR A 60 14.79 3.64 3.62
N ALA A 61 15.80 2.80 3.51
CA ALA A 61 16.37 2.06 4.62
C ALA A 61 17.86 1.80 4.36
N VAL A 62 18.61 1.56 5.44
CA VAL A 62 20.01 1.12 5.32
C VAL A 62 20.03 -0.32 4.80
N CYS A 63 20.93 -0.60 3.86
CA CYS A 63 21.18 -1.94 3.34
C CYS A 63 22.58 -2.39 3.81
N PRO A 64 22.68 -3.26 4.84
CA PRO A 64 23.97 -3.68 5.38
C PRO A 64 24.81 -4.50 4.40
N ASP A 65 24.14 -5.34 3.59
CA ASP A 65 24.77 -6.17 2.56
C ASP A 65 23.90 -6.19 1.30
N ILE A 66 24.44 -5.63 0.22
CA ILE A 66 23.76 -5.56 -1.08
C ILE A 66 23.70 -6.92 -1.79
N THR A 67 24.55 -7.87 -1.41
CA THR A 67 24.67 -9.18 -2.07
C THR A 67 23.55 -10.14 -1.66
N CYS A 68 22.91 -9.92 -0.51
CA CYS A 68 21.75 -10.68 -0.04
C CYS A 68 20.41 -10.25 -0.69
N THR A 69 20.44 -9.35 -1.68
CA THR A 69 19.21 -8.90 -2.36
C THR A 69 18.55 -10.05 -3.12
N VAL A 70 17.35 -10.43 -2.70
CA VAL A 70 16.50 -11.40 -3.43
C VAL A 70 15.67 -10.70 -4.50
N THR A 71 15.39 -11.41 -5.59
CA THR A 71 14.56 -10.93 -6.69
C THR A 71 13.41 -11.89 -6.95
N PRO A 72 12.38 -11.48 -7.72
CA PRO A 72 11.32 -12.38 -8.17
C PRO A 72 11.77 -13.48 -9.16
N ASP A 73 13.07 -13.60 -9.47
CA ASP A 73 13.61 -14.57 -10.42
C ASP A 73 13.76 -15.96 -9.78
N LEU A 74 12.82 -16.85 -10.07
CA LEU A 74 12.78 -18.22 -9.55
C LEU A 74 13.93 -19.05 -10.13
N LYS A 75 14.99 -19.24 -9.35
CA LYS A 75 16.19 -19.98 -9.78
C LYS A 75 16.00 -21.49 -9.90
N ASN A 76 15.06 -22.06 -9.15
CA ASN A 76 14.77 -23.50 -9.09
C ASN A 76 16.03 -24.39 -9.13
N PRO A 77 16.97 -24.20 -8.18
CA PRO A 77 18.24 -24.91 -8.22
C PRO A 77 17.99 -26.42 -8.19
N HIS A 78 18.57 -27.15 -9.15
CA HIS A 78 18.43 -28.60 -9.27
C HIS A 78 16.98 -29.12 -9.41
N GLY A 79 16.04 -28.26 -9.80
CA GLY A 79 14.62 -28.62 -9.88
C GLY A 79 13.95 -28.77 -8.51
N GLN A 80 14.59 -28.30 -7.44
CA GLN A 80 14.15 -28.44 -6.06
C GLN A 80 13.92 -27.04 -5.46
N GLY A 81 12.71 -26.52 -5.62
CA GLY A 81 12.27 -25.28 -5.00
C GLY A 81 10.87 -25.45 -4.43
N GLN A 82 10.58 -24.76 -3.33
CA GLN A 82 9.23 -24.70 -2.76
C GLN A 82 8.71 -23.28 -2.86
N LEU A 83 7.46 -23.14 -3.30
CA LEU A 83 6.75 -21.87 -3.23
C LEU A 83 5.93 -21.85 -1.95
N LEU A 84 6.21 -20.87 -1.10
CA LEU A 84 5.49 -20.64 0.14
C LEU A 84 4.62 -19.41 -0.03
N TYR A 85 3.31 -19.58 0.17
CA TYR A 85 2.38 -18.46 0.23
C TYR A 85 2.27 -17.98 1.68
N VAL A 86 2.66 -16.73 1.93
CA VAL A 86 2.62 -16.10 3.25
C VAL A 86 1.56 -14.98 3.21
N PRO A 87 0.31 -15.26 3.60
CA PRO A 87 -0.74 -14.25 3.62
C PRO A 87 -0.55 -13.30 4.81
N VAL A 88 -0.45 -11.99 4.53
CA VAL A 88 -0.42 -10.95 5.57
C VAL A 88 -1.81 -10.71 6.18
N THR A 89 -2.89 -10.98 5.44
CA THR A 89 -4.29 -10.87 5.90
C THR A 89 -5.08 -12.14 5.54
N PRO A 90 -4.81 -13.27 6.22
CA PRO A 90 -5.40 -14.56 5.85
C PRO A 90 -6.93 -14.55 5.98
N GLY A 91 -7.62 -15.18 5.02
CA GLY A 91 -9.06 -15.41 5.08
C GLY A 91 -9.95 -14.25 4.64
N GLN A 92 -9.41 -13.06 4.36
CA GLN A 92 -10.21 -11.88 4.01
C GLN A 92 -10.60 -11.84 2.53
N TYR A 93 -9.63 -12.06 1.62
CA TYR A 93 -9.83 -12.12 0.16
C TYR A 93 -10.67 -10.95 -0.42
N ARG A 94 -10.46 -9.75 0.10
CA ARG A 94 -11.17 -8.51 -0.27
C ARG A 94 -10.76 -8.05 -1.68
N MET A 95 -11.72 -7.76 -2.54
CA MET A 95 -11.49 -7.45 -3.96
C MET A 95 -11.90 -6.02 -4.38
N GLY A 96 -12.46 -5.26 -3.44
CA GLY A 96 -12.82 -3.85 -3.62
C GLY A 96 -11.68 -2.96 -4.05
N GLY A 97 -11.92 -2.14 -5.07
CA GLY A 97 -10.91 -1.25 -5.67
C GLY A 97 -9.74 -1.99 -6.33
N GLY A 98 -9.83 -3.31 -6.51
CA GLY A 98 -8.79 -4.12 -7.11
C GLY A 98 -8.78 -4.05 -8.64
N ALA A 99 -7.66 -4.47 -9.24
CA ALA A 99 -7.50 -4.52 -10.70
C ALA A 99 -8.57 -5.41 -11.38
N LEU A 100 -8.96 -6.52 -10.75
CA LEU A 100 -10.01 -7.38 -11.29
C LEU A 100 -11.35 -6.63 -11.40
N ALA A 101 -11.83 -6.02 -10.30
CA ALA A 101 -13.07 -5.25 -10.29
C ALA A 101 -13.03 -4.14 -11.36
N GLN A 102 -11.89 -3.43 -11.46
CA GLN A 102 -11.70 -2.36 -12.44
C GLN A 102 -11.82 -2.87 -13.89
N CYS A 103 -11.26 -4.05 -14.22
CA CYS A 103 -11.40 -4.66 -15.55
C CYS A 103 -12.86 -4.94 -15.94
N TYR A 104 -13.74 -5.13 -14.95
CA TYR A 104 -15.17 -5.32 -15.15
C TYR A 104 -15.99 -4.03 -14.99
N SER A 105 -15.35 -2.86 -14.95
CA SER A 105 -16.01 -1.57 -14.67
C SER A 105 -16.79 -1.57 -13.35
N GLN A 106 -16.28 -2.31 -12.36
CA GLN A 106 -16.83 -2.41 -11.02
C GLN A 106 -15.87 -1.80 -10.00
N LEU A 107 -16.42 -1.30 -8.89
CA LEU A 107 -15.64 -0.86 -7.74
C LEU A 107 -15.64 -1.89 -6.61
N GLU A 108 -16.72 -2.67 -6.49
CA GLU A 108 -17.03 -3.54 -5.35
C GLU A 108 -17.03 -2.79 -3.99
N ASN A 109 -17.32 -3.47 -2.88
CA ASN A 109 -17.65 -2.81 -1.60
C ASN A 109 -16.55 -2.83 -0.55
N VAL A 110 -15.65 -3.82 -0.56
CA VAL A 110 -14.69 -4.02 0.55
C VAL A 110 -13.27 -4.10 -0.01
N CYS A 111 -12.47 -3.07 0.22
CA CYS A 111 -11.09 -3.01 -0.24
C CYS A 111 -10.12 -3.75 0.71
N PRO A 112 -8.96 -4.23 0.21
CA PRO A 112 -7.87 -4.68 1.08
C PRO A 112 -7.48 -3.60 2.10
N ASP A 113 -7.17 -4.02 3.33
CA ASP A 113 -6.75 -3.14 4.41
C ASP A 113 -5.78 -3.89 5.34
N MET A 114 -5.06 -3.18 6.19
CA MET A 114 -4.12 -3.75 7.15
C MET A 114 -4.83 -4.04 8.48
N ASP A 115 -5.32 -5.28 8.62
CA ASP A 115 -6.06 -5.71 9.82
C ASP A 115 -5.19 -5.84 11.08
N SER A 116 -3.91 -6.20 10.92
CA SER A 116 -2.96 -6.35 12.02
C SER A 116 -1.56 -5.87 11.63
N PRO A 117 -1.12 -4.69 12.12
CA PRO A 117 0.23 -4.18 11.89
C PRO A 117 1.31 -5.15 12.39
N GLN A 118 1.03 -5.89 13.47
CA GLN A 118 1.96 -6.86 14.06
C GLN A 118 2.24 -8.05 13.13
N GLN A 119 1.28 -8.47 12.30
CA GLN A 119 1.50 -9.50 11.28
C GLN A 119 2.48 -9.01 10.20
N LEU A 120 2.34 -7.77 9.73
CA LEU A 120 3.26 -7.18 8.77
C LEU A 120 4.69 -7.06 9.35
N ILE A 121 4.81 -6.57 10.59
CA ILE A 121 6.10 -6.49 11.31
C ILE A 121 6.74 -7.88 11.42
N SER A 122 5.95 -8.90 11.74
CA SER A 122 6.44 -10.28 11.88
C SER A 122 6.91 -10.83 10.54
N CYS A 123 6.14 -10.63 9.46
CA CYS A 123 6.52 -11.02 8.11
C CYS A 123 7.83 -10.36 7.67
N PHE A 124 7.99 -9.06 7.94
CA PHE A 124 9.22 -8.33 7.65
C PHE A 124 10.41 -8.92 8.42
N LYS A 125 10.29 -9.11 9.75
CA LYS A 125 11.36 -9.66 10.58
C LYS A 125 11.78 -11.07 10.15
N VAL A 126 10.82 -11.96 9.89
CA VAL A 126 11.12 -13.31 9.39
C VAL A 126 11.79 -13.25 8.02
N THR A 127 11.35 -12.34 7.14
CA THR A 127 12.01 -12.15 5.84
C THR A 127 13.47 -11.71 6.02
N GLN A 128 13.75 -10.75 6.91
CA GLN A 128 15.14 -10.34 7.18
C GLN A 128 15.99 -11.50 7.71
N GLN A 129 15.47 -12.31 8.64
CA GLN A 129 16.17 -13.49 9.16
C GLN A 129 16.47 -14.55 8.11
N LEU A 130 15.66 -14.65 7.05
CA LEU A 130 15.89 -15.59 5.94
C LEU A 130 16.90 -15.07 4.91
N LEU A 131 17.24 -13.77 4.97
CA LEU A 131 18.24 -13.13 4.10
C LEU A 131 19.64 -13.09 4.74
N GLU A 132 19.72 -13.25 6.06
CA GLU A 132 20.95 -13.44 6.84
C GLU A 132 21.52 -14.86 6.69
#